data_AF-A0A075H4S3-F1
#
_entry.id   AF-A0A075H4S3-F1
#
_cell.length_a   1.000
_cell.length_b   1.000
_cell.length_c   1.000
_cell.angle_alpha   90.00
_cell.angle_beta   90.00
_cell.angle_gamma   90.00
#
_symmetry.space_group_name_H-M   'P 1'
#
loop_
_entity.id
_entity.type
_entity.pdbx_description
1 polymer ?
#
loop_
_entity_poly.entity_id
_entity_poly.type
_entity_poly.pdbx_seq_one_letter_code
_entity_poly.pdbx_strand_id
1 'polypeptide(L)'
;MNIGLKPNILFFLIDGLREDKCHGNKKTSVTPHINSLIQNGVYFNQTIYSAPITPPALSSLFTGLYPSEAIILNNEIFSSSSFFPAEFFTN
;
A
#
# COMPACT_ATOMS: atom_id res chain seq x y z
N MET A 1 -21.58 26.67 11.86
CA MET A 1 -20.98 25.33 12.06
C MET A 1 -19.71 25.30 11.22
N ASN A 2 -18.53 25.32 11.83
CA ASN A 2 -17.27 25.32 11.08
C ASN A 2 -17.00 23.88 10.64
N ILE A 3 -17.36 23.53 9.40
CA ILE A 3 -16.98 22.24 8.82
C ILE A 3 -15.48 22.28 8.57
N GLY A 4 -14.69 21.93 9.58
CA GLY A 4 -13.23 21.84 9.44
C GLY A 4 -12.89 21.03 8.19
N LEU A 5 -12.01 21.57 7.34
CA LEU A 5 -11.61 20.93 6.09
C LEU A 5 -11.20 19.48 6.38
N LYS A 6 -11.95 18.53 5.83
CA LYS A 6 -11.63 17.11 5.95
C LYS A 6 -10.27 16.87 5.28
N PRO A 7 -9.30 16.25 5.96
CA PRO A 7 -8.02 15.95 5.35
C PRO A 7 -8.21 14.98 4.18
N ASN A 8 -7.54 15.25 3.06
CA ASN A 8 -7.44 14.30 1.96
C ASN A 8 -6.49 13.17 2.35
N ILE A 9 -6.80 11.94 1.92
CA ILE A 9 -5.97 10.76 2.17
C ILE A 9 -5.38 10.32 0.83
N LEU A 10 -4.04 10.23 0.76
CA LEU A 10 -3.31 9.73 -0.40
C LEU A 10 -2.64 8.41 -0.04
N PHE A 11 -2.94 7.35 -0.80
CA PHE A 11 -2.22 6.09 -0.75
C PHE A 11 -1.06 6.13 -1.75
N PHE A 12 0.18 6.12 -1.26
CA PHE A 12 1.37 6.06 -2.09
C PHE A 12 2.04 4.69 -1.96
N LEU A 13 1.77 3.81 -2.92
CA LEU A 13 2.22 2.42 -2.93
C LEU A 13 3.41 2.23 -3.88
N ILE A 14 4.42 1.48 -3.45
CA ILE A 14 5.59 1.14 -4.26
C ILE A 14 5.69 -0.39 -4.35
N ASP A 15 5.53 -0.94 -5.55
CA ASP A 15 5.59 -2.39 -5.78
C ASP A 15 7.02 -2.93 -5.51
N GLY A 16 7.11 -4.05 -4.79
CA GLY A 16 8.38 -4.69 -4.45
C GLY A 16 9.30 -3.91 -3.50
N LEU A 17 8.79 -2.91 -2.75
CA LEU A 17 9.62 -2.14 -1.82
C LEU A 17 10.00 -2.96 -0.58
N ARG A 18 11.28 -3.33 -0.48
CA ARG A 18 11.83 -4.04 0.67
C ARG A 18 12.27 -3.08 1.78
N GLU A 19 12.12 -3.53 3.02
CA GLU A 19 12.52 -2.77 4.23
C GLU A 19 14.02 -2.40 4.22
N ASP A 20 14.89 -3.34 3.85
CA ASP A 20 16.34 -3.15 3.78
C ASP A 20 16.81 -2.17 2.68
N LYS A 21 15.88 -1.61 1.89
CA LYS A 21 16.15 -0.51 0.95
C LYS A 21 15.79 0.86 1.51
N CYS A 22 14.96 0.91 2.55
CA CYS A 22 14.43 2.17 3.09
C CYS A 22 14.86 2.44 4.53
N HIS A 23 15.22 1.41 5.29
CA HIS A 23 15.44 1.52 6.73
C HIS A 23 16.46 0.48 7.23
N GLY A 24 17.01 0.73 8.43
CA GLY A 24 17.89 -0.20 9.14
C GLY A 24 19.36 -0.17 8.72
N ASN A 25 20.19 -0.93 9.46
CA ASN A 25 21.65 -0.93 9.31
C ASN A 25 22.14 -1.54 7.98
N LYS A 26 21.28 -2.31 7.30
CA LYS A 26 21.61 -2.95 6.01
C LYS A 26 21.24 -2.08 4.80
N LYS A 27 20.72 -0.87 5.04
CA LYS A 27 20.28 0.05 3.99
C LYS A 27 21.45 0.56 3.16
N THR A 28 21.43 0.26 1.85
CA THR A 28 22.41 0.77 0.88
C THR A 28 21.85 1.80 -0.10
N SER A 29 20.52 1.89 -0.22
CA SER A 29 19.88 2.80 -1.17
C SER A 29 19.87 4.25 -0.66
N VAL A 30 19.86 5.22 -1.59
CA VAL A 30 19.72 6.66 -1.28
C VAL A 30 18.25 7.05 -1.43
N THR A 31 17.58 7.40 -0.32
CA THR A 31 16.11 7.62 -0.27
C THR A 31 15.74 8.82 0.60
N PRO A 32 16.21 10.04 0.29
CA PRO A 32 16.07 11.21 1.17
C PRO A 32 14.61 11.56 1.50
N HIS A 33 13.69 11.45 0.54
CA HIS A 33 12.28 11.73 0.78
C HIS A 33 11.60 10.68 1.68
N ILE A 34 11.92 9.40 1.50
CA ILE A 34 11.40 8.33 2.38
C ILE A 34 11.97 8.51 3.80
N ASN A 35 13.24 8.87 3.93
CA ASN A 35 13.84 9.17 5.23
C ASN A 35 13.12 10.31 5.94
N SER A 36 12.76 11.37 5.22
CA SER A 36 11.99 12.50 5.76
C SER A 36 10.59 12.06 6.22
N LEU A 37 9.91 11.21 5.47
CA LEU A 37 8.61 10.65 5.87
C LEU A 37 8.72 9.79 7.14
N ILE A 38 9.78 9.00 7.29
CA ILE A 38 10.03 8.18 8.49
C ILE A 38 10.31 9.08 9.70
N GLN A 39 11.12 10.13 9.54
CA GLN A 39 11.50 11.03 10.63
C GLN A 39 10.36 11.92 11.11
N ASN A 40 9.50 12.38 10.18
CA ASN A 40 8.41 13.32 10.46
C ASN A 40 7.04 12.64 10.60
N GLY A 41 7.00 11.30 10.54
CA GLY A 41 5.78 10.51 10.55
C GLY A 41 5.86 9.31 11.50
N VAL A 42 4.97 8.34 11.25
CA VAL A 42 4.94 7.07 11.98
C VAL A 42 5.43 5.96 11.06
N TYR A 43 6.40 5.18 11.51
CA TYR A 43 6.97 4.07 10.77
C TYR A 43 6.74 2.74 11.48
N PHE A 44 6.20 1.76 10.76
CA PHE A 44 5.96 0.40 11.24
C PHE A 44 7.07 -0.53 10.76
N ASN A 45 7.99 -0.89 11.65
CA ASN A 45 9.15 -1.74 11.34
C ASN A 45 8.84 -3.23 11.20
N GLN A 46 7.60 -3.66 11.45
CA GLN A 46 7.15 -5.06 11.37
C GLN A 46 5.93 -5.19 10.44
N THR A 47 6.03 -4.62 9.25
CA THR A 47 4.98 -4.73 8.22
C THR A 47 5.20 -6.02 7.41
N ILE A 48 4.26 -6.95 7.50
CA ILE A 48 4.33 -8.26 6.84
C ILE A 48 3.13 -8.40 5.90
N TYR A 49 3.38 -8.78 4.64
CA TYR A 49 2.32 -9.05 3.68
C TYR A 49 1.64 -10.39 3.95
N SER A 50 0.33 -10.44 3.74
CA SER A 50 -0.49 -11.64 3.89
C SER A 50 -0.33 -12.64 2.72
N ALA A 51 0.19 -12.20 1.58
CA ALA A 51 0.43 -13.03 0.40
C ALA A 51 1.73 -12.63 -0.33
N PRO A 52 2.39 -13.57 -1.04
CA PRO A 52 3.64 -13.31 -1.77
C PRO A 52 3.44 -12.77 -3.20
N ILE A 53 2.21 -12.42 -3.60
CA ILE A 53 1.86 -11.96 -4.96
C ILE A 53 1.14 -10.61 -4.84
N THR A 54 1.42 -9.67 -5.75
CA THR A 54 0.92 -8.29 -5.69
C THR A 54 -0.61 -8.18 -5.58
N PRO A 55 -1.45 -8.78 -6.47
CA PRO A 55 -2.90 -8.63 -6.37
C PRO A 55 -3.50 -9.09 -5.02
N PRO A 56 -3.24 -10.31 -4.50
CA PRO A 56 -3.81 -10.73 -3.23
C PRO A 56 -3.28 -9.95 -2.01
N ALA A 57 -2.01 -9.54 -2.04
CA ALA A 57 -1.42 -8.72 -1.00
C ALA A 57 -2.09 -7.35 -0.92
N LEU A 58 -2.34 -6.74 -2.07
CA LEU A 58 -3.01 -5.46 -2.18
C LEU A 58 -4.50 -5.55 -1.86
N SER A 59 -5.22 -6.56 -2.36
CA SER A 59 -6.62 -6.79 -1.98
C SER A 59 -6.76 -6.93 -0.46
N SER A 60 -5.86 -7.68 0.19
CA SER A 60 -5.85 -7.80 1.65
C SER A 60 -5.58 -6.47 2.36
N LEU A 61 -4.62 -5.67 1.88
CA LEU A 61 -4.28 -4.36 2.45
C LEU A 61 -5.45 -3.38 2.44
N PHE A 62 -6.20 -3.32 1.34
CA PHE A 62 -7.30 -2.36 1.18
C PHE A 62 -8.63 -2.83 1.77
N THR A 63 -8.84 -4.14 1.93
CA THR A 63 -10.07 -4.70 2.52
C THR A 63 -9.94 -5.03 4.01
N GLY A 64 -8.72 -5.24 4.51
CA GLY A 64 -8.48 -5.76 5.86
C GLY A 64 -8.79 -7.27 6.01
N LEU A 65 -9.05 -7.98 4.90
CA LEU A 65 -9.37 -9.40 4.89
C LEU A 65 -8.13 -10.25 4.54
N TYR A 66 -8.18 -11.55 4.86
CA TYR A 66 -7.15 -12.48 4.41
C TYR A 66 -7.20 -12.69 2.89
N PRO A 67 -6.09 -13.07 2.22
CA PRO A 67 -6.06 -13.28 0.77
C PRO A 67 -7.14 -14.23 0.25
N SER A 68 -7.47 -15.28 1.01
CA SER A 68 -8.51 -16.26 0.64
C SER A 68 -9.91 -15.64 0.52
N GLU A 69 -10.15 -14.53 1.22
CA GLU A 69 -11.42 -13.80 1.25
C GLU A 69 -11.34 -12.54 0.37
N ALA A 70 -10.20 -11.86 0.39
CA ALA A 70 -9.99 -10.60 -0.33
C ALA A 70 -9.94 -10.75 -1.86
N ILE A 71 -9.57 -11.94 -2.37
CA ILE A 71 -9.52 -12.22 -3.82
C ILE A 71 -10.92 -12.52 -4.39
N ILE A 72 -11.92 -12.83 -3.55
CA ILE A 72 -13.26 -13.18 -4.02
C ILE A 72 -14.19 -12.04 -3.60
N LEU A 73 -14.50 -11.15 -4.54
CA LEU A 73 -15.52 -10.14 -4.35
C LEU A 73 -16.69 -10.47 -5.29
N ASN A 74 -17.88 -10.68 -4.74
CA ASN A 74 -19.10 -10.98 -5.50
C ASN A 74 -19.00 -12.20 -6.45
N ASN A 75 -18.33 -13.27 -6.02
CA ASN A 75 -18.08 -14.49 -6.83
C ASN A 75 -17.23 -14.28 -8.09
N GLU A 76 -16.60 -13.11 -8.26
CA GLU A 76 -15.60 -12.88 -9.30
C GLU A 76 -14.20 -12.87 -8.70
N ILE A 77 -13.23 -13.39 -9.46
CA ILE A 77 -11.81 -13.31 -9.11
C ILE A 77 -11.40 -11.85 -9.24
N PHE A 78 -10.88 -11.27 -8.15
CA PHE A 78 -10.23 -9.97 -8.14
C PHE A 78 -9.11 -9.96 -9.19
N SER A 79 -9.39 -9.39 -10.35
CA SER A 79 -8.41 -9.14 -11.40
C SER A 79 -7.86 -7.72 -11.25
N SER A 80 -6.67 -7.45 -11.81
CA SER A 80 -5.98 -6.15 -11.69
C SER A 80 -6.82 -4.93 -12.09
N SER A 81 -7.84 -5.11 -12.94
CA SER A 81 -8.81 -4.07 -13.32
C SER A 81 -9.80 -3.68 -12.22
N SER A 82 -9.89 -4.46 -11.15
CA SER A 82 -10.78 -4.22 -10.00
C SER A 82 -10.10 -3.38 -8.92
N PHE A 83 -8.77 -3.33 -8.96
CA PHE A 83 -7.95 -2.63 -7.96
C PHE A 83 -7.72 -1.16 -8.31
N PHE A 84 -7.66 -0.88 -9.60
CA PHE A 84 -7.60 0.46 -10.14
C PHE A 84 -8.84 0.63 -11.00
N PRO A 85 -9.84 1.42 -10.57
CA PRO A 85 -10.90 1.86 -11.46
C PRO A 85 -10.26 2.30 -12.79
N ALA A 86 -10.87 2.00 -13.94
CA ALA A 86 -10.31 2.32 -15.27
C ALA A 86 -9.85 3.80 -15.40
N GLU A 87 -10.39 4.66 -14.55
CA GLU A 87 -10.01 6.06 -14.30
C GLU A 87 -8.52 6.28 -13.98
N PHE A 88 -7.81 5.30 -13.41
CA PHE A 88 -6.38 5.39 -13.09
C PHE A 88 -5.45 5.04 -14.27
N PHE A 89 -5.98 4.54 -15.39
CA PHE A 89 -5.21 4.11 -16.57
C PHE A 89 -5.54 4.90 -17.86
N THR A 90 -6.31 5.98 -17.76
CA THR A 90 -6.56 6.85 -18.92
C THR A 90 -5.59 8.03 -18.92
N ASN A 91 -4.75 8.09 -19.98
CA ASN A 91 -4.18 9.34 -20.48
C ASN A 91 -5.30 10.17 -21.12
#